data_AF-A0A7S1VNR8-F1
#
_entry.id   AF-A0A7S1VNR8-F1
#
_cell.length_a   1.000
_cell.length_b   1.000
_cell.length_c   1.000
_cell.angle_alpha   90.00
_cell.angle_beta   90.00
_cell.angle_gamma   90.00
#
_symmetry.space_group_name_H-M   'P 1'
#
loop_
_entity.id
_entity.type
_entity.pdbx_description
1 polymer ?
#
loop_
_entity_poly.entity_id
_entity_poly.type
_entity_poly.pdbx_seq_one_letter_code
_entity_poly.pdbx_strand_id
1 'polypeptide(L)'
;MYDCGTIKHYRLEDLRYEMKNDQGQKPVEQLDLKTGEVLATFDSIADASAIVSAGRNGGIVGVCQGKCKSANGFFWRYKGSDAMPPKPKHKRKVEQLCLKTGRVLATFDSIQGAARAIGITSPGISYCCNGR
;
A
#
# COMPACT_ATOMS: atom_id res chain seq x y z
N MET A 1 -55.65 -8.17 -12.08
CA MET A 1 -54.92 -8.47 -10.84
C MET A 1 -53.63 -9.14 -11.27
N TYR A 2 -52.51 -8.41 -11.22
CA TYR A 2 -51.21 -8.96 -11.59
C TYR A 2 -50.36 -9.06 -10.33
N ASP A 3 -49.99 -10.30 -10.04
CA ASP A 3 -48.94 -10.70 -9.12
C ASP A 3 -47.57 -10.39 -9.76
N CYS A 4 -46.69 -9.73 -9.02
CA CYS A 4 -45.28 -9.50 -9.30
C CYS A 4 -44.72 -8.84 -8.04
N GLY A 5 -43.89 -9.45 -7.21
CA GLY A 5 -42.82 -10.38 -7.52
C GLY A 5 -41.63 -9.88 -6.71
N THR A 6 -41.26 -10.64 -5.68
CA THR A 6 -39.99 -10.65 -4.94
C THR A 6 -39.11 -9.40 -5.05
N ILE A 7 -39.20 -8.51 -4.06
CA ILE A 7 -38.17 -7.49 -3.82
C ILE A 7 -36.89 -8.26 -3.46
N LYS A 8 -35.97 -8.37 -4.42
CA LYS A 8 -34.62 -8.86 -4.15
C LYS A 8 -34.00 -7.91 -3.13
N HIS A 9 -33.78 -8.41 -1.92
CA HIS A 9 -32.98 -7.73 -0.91
C HIS A 9 -31.55 -7.60 -1.44
N TYR A 10 -31.24 -6.46 -2.07
CA TYR A 10 -29.86 -6.11 -2.38
C TYR A 10 -29.20 -5.73 -1.05
N ARG A 11 -28.22 -6.53 -0.64
CA ARG A 11 -27.32 -6.23 0.48
C ARG A 11 -26.55 -4.97 0.10
N LEU A 12 -26.63 -3.92 0.93
CA LEU A 12 -25.92 -2.63 0.73
C LEU A 12 -24.39 -2.77 0.63
N GLU A 13 -23.85 -3.94 0.95
CA GLU A 13 -22.43 -4.29 0.93
C GLU A 13 -21.84 -4.44 -0.49
N ASP A 14 -22.69 -4.66 -1.52
CA ASP A 14 -22.26 -4.91 -2.90
C ASP A 14 -22.35 -3.70 -3.83
N LEU A 15 -22.86 -2.56 -3.35
CA LEU A 15 -22.81 -1.30 -4.07
C LEU A 15 -21.41 -0.69 -3.90
N ARG A 16 -20.44 -1.18 -4.69
CA ARG A 16 -19.27 -0.38 -5.06
C ARG A 16 -19.81 0.92 -5.67
N TYR A 17 -19.96 1.96 -4.87
CA TYR A 17 -20.46 3.26 -5.29
C TYR A 17 -19.38 3.89 -6.19
N GLU A 18 -19.45 3.55 -7.47
CA GLU A 18 -18.56 4.10 -8.49
C GLU A 18 -19.07 5.50 -8.81
N MET A 19 -18.61 6.50 -8.05
CA MET A 19 -18.74 7.89 -8.47
C MET A 19 -18.11 8.00 -9.85
N LYS A 20 -18.94 8.19 -10.87
CA LYS A 20 -18.49 8.48 -12.23
C LYS A 20 -18.71 9.97 -12.48
N ASN A 21 -17.80 10.60 -13.23
CA ASN A 21 -18.02 11.95 -13.73
C ASN A 21 -19.10 11.95 -14.82
N ASP A 22 -19.43 13.14 -15.33
CA ASP A 22 -20.44 13.32 -16.39
C ASP A 22 -20.09 12.54 -17.67
N GLN A 23 -18.82 12.23 -17.90
CA GLN A 23 -18.31 11.41 -19.01
C GLN A 23 -18.29 9.90 -18.71
N GLY A 24 -18.82 9.45 -17.56
CA GLY A 24 -18.85 8.03 -17.18
C GLY A 24 -17.51 7.46 -16.72
N GLN A 25 -16.50 8.29 -16.50
CA GLN A 25 -15.17 7.90 -16.06
C GLN A 25 -15.07 7.91 -14.53
N LYS A 26 -14.14 7.12 -13.99
CA LYS A 26 -13.92 7.03 -12.54
C LYS A 26 -12.81 8.01 -12.13
N PRO A 27 -13.12 9.04 -11.33
CA PRO A 27 -12.13 9.94 -10.80
C PRO A 27 -11.21 9.23 -9.80
N VAL A 28 -9.98 9.71 -9.73
CA VAL A 28 -8.93 9.15 -8.88
C VAL A 28 -8.28 10.23 -8.04
N GLU A 29 -7.85 9.83 -6.85
CA GLU A 29 -7.13 10.67 -5.92
C GLU A 29 -5.68 10.19 -5.81
N GLN A 30 -4.76 11.15 -5.87
CA GLN A 30 -3.34 10.97 -5.61
C GLN A 30 -3.08 11.33 -4.15
N LEU A 31 -2.51 10.39 -3.40
CA LEU A 31 -2.24 10.55 -1.97
C LEU A 31 -0.73 10.50 -1.69
N ASP A 32 -0.30 11.26 -0.68
CA ASP A 32 1.06 11.14 -0.14
C ASP A 32 1.25 9.78 0.53
N LEU A 33 2.41 9.13 0.30
CA LEU A 33 2.67 7.79 0.82
C LEU A 33 2.89 7.75 2.33
N LYS A 34 3.25 8.87 2.96
CA LYS A 34 3.59 8.96 4.39
C LYS A 34 2.41 9.45 5.20
N THR A 35 1.78 10.54 4.77
CA THR A 35 0.67 11.18 5.50
C THR A 35 -0.68 10.58 5.10
N GLY A 36 -0.81 10.10 3.86
CA GLY A 36 -2.09 9.70 3.29
C GLY A 36 -3.00 10.88 2.94
N GLU A 37 -2.47 12.10 2.95
CA GLU A 37 -3.21 13.28 2.53
C GLU A 37 -3.44 13.26 1.02
N VAL A 38 -4.62 13.72 0.60
CA VAL A 38 -4.94 13.89 -0.82
C VAL A 38 -4.16 15.09 -1.36
N LEU A 39 -3.27 14.84 -2.31
CA LEU A 39 -2.45 15.85 -2.98
C LEU A 39 -3.16 16.41 -4.22
N ALA A 40 -3.85 15.55 -4.96
CA ALA A 40 -4.56 15.92 -6.17
C ALA A 40 -5.73 14.97 -6.46
N THR A 41 -6.72 15.45 -7.20
CA THR A 41 -7.84 14.67 -7.72
C THR A 41 -7.90 14.86 -9.23
N PHE A 42 -8.09 13.77 -9.95
CA PHE A 42 -8.18 13.75 -11.41
C PHE A 42 -9.50 13.12 -11.84
N ASP A 43 -10.00 13.52 -13.00
CA ASP A 43 -11.27 13.04 -13.54
C ASP A 43 -11.19 11.57 -14.01
N SER A 44 -9.98 11.11 -14.33
CA SER A 44 -9.75 9.71 -14.70
C SER A 44 -8.29 9.27 -14.49
N ILE A 45 -8.07 7.96 -14.52
CA ILE A 45 -6.71 7.39 -14.55
C ILE A 45 -5.91 7.87 -15.77
N ALA A 46 -6.57 8.05 -16.92
CA ALA A 46 -5.90 8.50 -18.14
C ALA A 46 -5.39 9.94 -18.01
N ASP A 47 -6.19 10.80 -17.38
CA ASP A 47 -5.80 12.18 -17.08
C ASP A 47 -4.64 12.22 -16.08
N ALA A 48 -4.77 11.48 -14.97
CA ALA A 48 -3.72 11.33 -13.98
C ALA A 48 -2.40 10.79 -14.58
N SER A 49 -2.47 9.85 -15.51
CA SER A 49 -1.27 9.27 -16.12
C SER A 49 -0.62 10.20 -17.12
N ALA A 50 -1.40 10.99 -17.86
CA ALA A 50 -0.88 11.98 -18.80
C ALA A 50 0.01 13.00 -18.07
N ILE A 51 -0.44 13.44 -16.88
CA ILE A 51 0.28 14.41 -16.05
C ILE A 51 1.42 13.76 -15.26
N VAL A 52 1.17 12.65 -14.56
CA VAL A 52 2.09 12.12 -13.54
C VAL A 52 2.97 10.98 -14.07
N SER A 53 2.57 10.30 -15.14
CA SER A 53 3.16 9.02 -15.58
C SER A 53 3.61 9.00 -17.04
N ALA A 54 3.65 10.16 -17.71
CA ALA A 54 3.89 10.26 -19.15
C ALA A 54 3.00 9.30 -19.97
N GLY A 55 1.71 9.19 -19.58
CA GLY A 55 0.70 8.37 -20.25
C GLY A 55 0.66 6.88 -19.84
N ARG A 56 1.50 6.42 -18.89
CA ARG A 56 1.52 5.01 -18.48
C ARG A 56 0.51 4.70 -17.38
N ASN A 57 -0.64 4.13 -17.76
CA ASN A 57 -1.75 3.81 -16.84
C ASN A 57 -1.49 2.62 -15.90
N GLY A 58 -0.67 1.64 -16.31
CA GLY A 58 -0.58 0.34 -15.65
C GLY A 58 -0.17 0.40 -14.17
N GLY A 59 0.71 1.35 -13.81
CA GLY A 59 1.12 1.55 -12.43
C GLY A 59 -0.03 2.03 -11.54
N ILE A 60 -0.74 3.08 -11.97
CA ILE A 60 -1.88 3.66 -11.24
C ILE A 60 -2.98 2.60 -11.05
N VAL A 61 -3.33 1.87 -12.12
CA VAL A 61 -4.31 0.77 -12.05
C VAL A 61 -3.86 -0.31 -11.05
N GLY A 62 -2.59 -0.69 -11.09
CA GLY A 62 -2.02 -1.67 -10.16
C GLY A 62 -2.14 -1.24 -8.70
N VAL A 63 -1.98 0.04 -8.40
CA VAL A 63 -2.15 0.58 -7.04
C VAL A 63 -3.61 0.59 -6.62
N CYS A 64 -4.52 1.10 -7.47
CA CYS A 64 -5.96 1.10 -7.18
C CYS A 64 -6.53 -0.33 -7.00
N GLN A 65 -5.89 -1.34 -7.59
CA GLN A 65 -6.25 -2.76 -7.43
C GLN A 65 -5.53 -3.45 -6.27
N GLY A 66 -4.64 -2.76 -5.55
CA GLY A 66 -3.84 -3.34 -4.46
C GLY A 66 -2.72 -4.28 -4.90
N LYS A 67 -2.42 -4.37 -6.21
CA LYS A 67 -1.30 -5.16 -6.76
C LYS A 67 0.04 -4.47 -6.55
N CYS A 68 0.04 -3.15 -6.52
CA CYS A 68 1.21 -2.32 -6.29
C CYS A 68 1.01 -1.44 -5.05
N LYS A 69 2.11 -1.11 -4.36
CA LYS A 69 2.05 -0.26 -3.16
C LYS A 69 2.06 1.24 -3.48
N SER A 70 2.59 1.60 -4.64
CA SER A 70 2.73 2.97 -5.10
C SER A 70 3.00 3.00 -6.61
N ALA A 71 2.70 4.12 -7.26
CA ALA A 71 3.06 4.40 -8.64
C ALA A 71 3.58 5.83 -8.73
N ASN A 72 4.76 6.01 -9.35
CA ASN A 72 5.46 7.29 -9.45
C ASN A 72 5.65 8.03 -8.12
N GLY A 73 5.86 7.29 -7.03
CA GLY A 73 6.06 7.88 -5.70
C GLY A 73 4.78 8.25 -4.95
N PHE A 74 3.59 7.94 -5.49
CA PHE A 74 2.32 8.27 -4.86
C PHE A 74 1.45 7.03 -4.65
N PHE A 75 0.49 7.15 -3.73
CA PHE A 75 -0.61 6.21 -3.59
C PHE A 75 -1.80 6.68 -4.41
N TRP A 76 -2.57 5.74 -4.96
CA TRP A 76 -3.68 6.01 -5.84
C TRP A 76 -4.91 5.24 -5.39
N ARG A 77 -6.04 5.94 -5.35
CA ARG A 77 -7.34 5.31 -5.09
C ARG A 77 -8.41 5.95 -5.96
N TYR A 78 -9.51 5.23 -6.15
CA TYR A 78 -10.71 5.84 -6.72
C TYR A 78 -11.35 6.78 -5.72
N LYS A 79 -11.88 7.91 -6.19
CA LYS A 79 -12.62 8.84 -5.34
C LYS A 79 -13.79 8.10 -4.66
N GLY A 80 -13.94 8.32 -3.35
CA GLY A 80 -14.93 7.61 -2.52
C GLY A 80 -14.46 6.25 -1.99
N SER A 81 -13.21 5.84 -2.28
CA SER A 81 -12.60 4.68 -1.62
C SER A 81 -11.88 5.07 -0.34
N ASP A 82 -12.03 4.27 0.71
CA ASP A 82 -11.28 4.43 1.97
C ASP A 82 -9.87 3.80 1.92
N ALA A 83 -9.38 3.43 0.73
CA ALA A 83 -8.05 2.89 0.57
C ALA A 83 -7.00 3.92 1.01
N MET A 84 -6.01 3.47 1.78
CA MET A 84 -4.93 4.29 2.31
C MET A 84 -3.57 3.66 1.99
N PRO A 85 -2.51 4.48 1.88
CA PRO A 85 -1.16 3.97 1.67
C PRO A 85 -0.76 2.97 2.76
N PRO A 86 -0.01 1.91 2.41
CA PRO A 86 0.47 0.95 3.38
C PRO A 86 1.40 1.65 4.38
N LYS A 87 1.15 1.44 5.67
CA LYS A 87 1.97 2.03 6.73
C LYS A 87 3.45 1.68 6.53
N PRO A 88 4.37 2.63 6.69
CA PRO A 88 5.80 2.36 6.61
C PRO A 88 6.17 1.31 7.67
N LYS A 89 6.96 0.32 7.27
CA LYS A 89 7.51 -0.66 8.22
C LYS A 89 8.58 0.04 9.07
N HIS A 90 8.38 0.09 10.38
CA HIS A 90 9.42 0.55 11.29
C HIS A 90 10.60 -0.42 11.26
N LYS A 91 11.82 0.13 11.14
CA LYS A 91 13.04 -0.65 11.34
C LYS A 91 13.18 -0.91 12.85
N ARG A 92 13.45 -2.16 13.22
CA ARG A 92 13.76 -2.54 14.60
C ARG A 92 15.27 -2.61 14.74
N LYS A 93 15.81 -1.93 15.76
CA LYS A 93 17.21 -2.07 16.15
C LYS A 93 17.48 -3.52 16.57
N VAL A 94 18.67 -4.00 16.29
CA VAL A 94 19.11 -5.35 16.69
C VAL A 94 20.47 -5.30 17.32
N GLU A 95 20.68 -6.16 18.32
CA GLU A 95 21.94 -6.27 19.04
C GLU A 95 22.55 -7.64 18.75
N GLN A 96 23.86 -7.63 18.48
CA GLN A 96 24.65 -8.84 18.39
C GLN A 96 25.16 -9.17 19.79
N LEU A 97 24.88 -10.37 20.29
CA LEU A 97 25.28 -10.81 21.62
C LEU A 97 26.41 -11.82 21.56
N CYS A 98 27.29 -11.77 22.55
CA CYS A 98 28.23 -12.85 22.80
C CYS A 98 27.49 -14.03 23.45
N LEU A 99 27.46 -15.20 22.79
CA LEU A 99 26.76 -16.39 23.28
C LEU A 99 27.26 -16.88 24.66
N LYS A 100 28.52 -16.62 25.01
CA LYS A 100 29.11 -17.07 26.28
C LYS A 100 28.84 -16.11 27.44
N THR A 101 28.81 -14.80 27.16
CA THR A 101 28.79 -13.76 28.22
C THR A 101 27.51 -12.95 28.24
N GLY A 102 26.66 -13.06 27.21
CA GLY A 102 25.46 -12.25 27.04
C GLY A 102 25.71 -10.77 26.73
N ARG A 103 26.98 -10.35 26.62
CA ARG A 103 27.32 -8.94 26.37
C ARG A 103 27.01 -8.53 24.94
N VAL A 104 26.57 -7.28 24.77
CA VAL A 104 26.36 -6.65 23.46
C VAL A 104 27.71 -6.39 22.80
N LEU A 105 27.89 -6.94 21.61
CA LEU A 105 29.08 -6.77 20.76
C LEU A 105 28.89 -5.64 19.75
N ALA A 106 27.67 -5.49 19.23
CA ALA A 106 27.32 -4.44 18.27
C ALA A 106 25.82 -4.16 18.27
N THR A 107 25.43 -2.92 17.98
CA THR A 107 24.03 -2.51 17.80
C THR A 107 23.85 -1.98 16.40
N PHE A 108 22.81 -2.45 15.70
CA PHE A 108 22.50 -2.07 14.33
C PHE A 108 21.10 -1.47 14.25
N ASP A 109 20.90 -0.49 13.36
CA ASP A 109 19.59 0.15 13.19
C ASP A 109 18.53 -0.75 12.55
N SER A 110 18.94 -1.88 11.95
CA SER A 110 18.03 -2.87 11.38
C SER A 110 18.68 -4.23 11.21
N ILE A 111 17.85 -5.28 11.15
CA ILE A 111 18.25 -6.64 10.73
C ILE A 111 19.03 -6.60 9.40
N GLN A 112 18.59 -5.78 8.45
CA GLN A 112 19.25 -5.67 7.15
C GLN A 112 20.65 -5.03 7.25
N GLY A 113 20.79 -4.03 8.14
CA GLY A 113 22.08 -3.42 8.45
C GLY A 113 23.04 -4.41 9.11
N ALA A 114 22.55 -5.19 10.07
CA ALA A 114 23.32 -6.27 10.71
C ALA A 114 23.75 -7.34 9.71
N ALA A 115 22.80 -7.81 8.88
CA ALA A 115 23.05 -8.79 7.82
C ALA A 115 24.16 -8.34 6.87
N ARG A 116 24.11 -7.09 6.40
CA ARG A 116 25.13 -6.53 5.53
C ARG A 116 26.49 -6.38 6.21
N ALA A 117 26.52 -5.96 7.48
CA ALA A 117 27.76 -5.76 8.22
C ALA A 117 28.47 -7.08 8.55
N ILE A 118 27.70 -8.13 8.85
CA ILE A 118 28.22 -9.45 9.26
C ILE A 118 28.42 -10.37 8.03
N GLY A 119 27.81 -10.04 6.89
CA GLY A 119 27.88 -10.85 5.67
C GLY A 119 26.95 -12.08 5.68
N ILE A 120 25.83 -12.00 6.41
CA ILE A 120 24.83 -13.08 6.52
C ILE A 120 23.49 -12.65 5.95
N THR A 121 22.56 -13.60 5.79
CA THR A 121 21.22 -13.30 5.28
C THR A 121 20.30 -12.77 6.38
N SER A 122 19.46 -11.80 6.05
CA SER A 122 18.49 -11.20 6.97
C SER A 122 17.50 -12.20 7.61
N PRO A 123 17.01 -13.25 6.91
CA PRO A 123 16.15 -14.26 7.51
C PRO A 123 16.81 -15.01 8.68
N GLY A 124 18.11 -15.32 8.59
CA GLY A 124 18.83 -15.99 9.66
C GLY A 124 18.80 -15.20 10.98
N ILE A 125 19.11 -13.91 10.90
CA ILE A 125 19.01 -12.99 12.05
C ILE A 125 17.56 -12.90 12.53
N SER A 126 16.60 -12.82 11.62
CA SER A 126 15.17 -12.76 11.98
C SER A 126 14.70 -14.01 12.72
N TYR A 127 15.17 -15.21 12.37
CA TYR A 127 14.81 -16.43 13.09
C TYR A 127 15.34 -16.41 14.52
N CYS A 128 16.62 -16.04 14.70
CA CYS A 128 17.21 -15.87 16.02
C CYS A 128 16.43 -14.85 16.87
N CYS A 129 16.05 -13.70 16.30
CA CYS A 129 15.29 -12.67 17.02
C CYS A 129 13.84 -13.08 17.34
N ASN A 130 13.27 -14.08 16.65
CA ASN A 130 11.90 -14.55 16.87
C ASN A 130 11.85 -15.91 17.60
N GLY A 131 12.98 -16.44 18.07
CA GLY A 131 13.05 -17.72 18.81
C GLY A 131 12.66 -18.94 17.97
N ARG A 132 12.90 -18.91 16.66
CA ARG A 132 12.71 -20.04 15.75
C ARG A 132 14.00 -20.80 15.48
#